data_AF-A0A7J0AKW1-F1
#
_entry.id   AF-A0A7J0AKW1-F1
#
_cell.length_a   1.000
_cell.length_b   1.000
_cell.length_c   1.000
_cell.angle_alpha   90.00
_cell.angle_beta   90.00
_cell.angle_gamma   90.00
#
_symmetry.space_group_name_H-M   'P 1'
#
loop_
_entity.id
_entity.type
_entity.pdbx_description
1 polymer ?
#
loop_
_entity_poly.entity_id
_entity_poly.type
_entity_poly.pdbx_seq_one_letter_code
_entity_poly.pdbx_strand_id
1 'polypeptide(L)'
;MKQQTIQRIHAEAKALGACGKAARANSVEELAALFFSPQGREFCLRHGFPGRDLWTSIRMCCPDIARLGIYVDAGNITVSLSGPTALIGDTHATATTGDDAYLYRVVAMHGASAIVTASGYAVVAAEAMPQAAVDVVLTDHALSL
;
A
#
# COMPACT_ATOMS: atom_id res chain seq x y z
N MET A 1 11.47 -18.26 -9.50
CA MET A 1 11.48 -16.94 -8.82
C MET A 1 10.19 -16.64 -8.08
N LYS A 2 9.04 -16.46 -8.75
CA LYS A 2 7.77 -16.05 -8.10
C LYS A 2 7.36 -16.92 -6.89
N GLN A 3 7.44 -18.24 -6.99
CA GLN A 3 7.10 -19.15 -5.88
C GLN A 3 8.05 -19.02 -4.69
N GLN A 4 9.37 -18.84 -4.92
CA GLN A 4 10.34 -18.68 -3.84
C GLN A 4 10.10 -17.39 -3.04
N THR A 5 9.75 -16.30 -3.72
CA THR A 5 9.38 -15.03 -3.07
C THR A 5 8.15 -15.19 -2.18
N ILE A 6 7.11 -15.88 -2.65
CA ILE A 6 5.89 -16.14 -1.87
C ILE A 6 6.20 -17.02 -0.64
N GLN A 7 7.01 -18.07 -0.79
CA GLN A 7 7.43 -18.89 0.36
C GLN A 7 8.24 -18.09 1.38
N ARG A 8 9.11 -17.18 0.92
CA ARG A 8 9.85 -16.26 1.78
C ARG A 8 8.90 -15.33 2.56
N ILE A 9 7.89 -14.77 1.88
CA ILE A 9 6.84 -13.96 2.53
C ILE A 9 6.14 -14.75 3.64
N HIS A 10 5.74 -16.00 3.37
CA HIS A 10 5.11 -16.84 4.40
C HIS A 10 6.02 -17.12 5.59
N ALA A 11 7.29 -17.46 5.34
CA ALA A 11 8.25 -17.77 6.39
C ALA A 11 8.52 -16.55 7.29
N GLU A 12 8.79 -15.39 6.68
CA GLU A 12 9.05 -14.14 7.41
C GLU A 12 7.79 -13.64 8.15
N ALA A 13 6.63 -13.66 7.49
CA ALA A 13 5.37 -13.26 8.13
C ALA A 13 5.04 -14.15 9.34
N LYS A 14 5.24 -15.47 9.23
CA LYS A 14 5.04 -16.42 10.34
C LYS A 14 6.00 -16.14 11.49
N ALA A 15 7.26 -15.84 11.21
CA ALA A 15 8.25 -15.49 12.23
C ALA A 15 7.87 -14.22 13.00
N LEU A 16 7.18 -13.28 12.34
CA LEU A 16 6.64 -12.06 12.93
C LEU A 16 5.25 -12.25 13.58
N GLY A 17 4.74 -13.47 13.67
CA GLY A 17 3.47 -13.77 14.34
C GLY A 17 2.22 -13.51 13.49
N ALA A 18 2.34 -13.49 12.16
CA ALA A 18 1.17 -13.34 11.27
C ALA A 18 0.15 -14.45 11.49
N CYS A 19 -1.14 -14.11 11.31
CA CYS A 19 -2.22 -15.06 11.42
C CYS A 19 -2.20 -16.11 10.29
N GLY A 20 -2.87 -17.25 10.49
CA GLY A 20 -2.90 -18.34 9.51
C GLY A 20 -3.47 -17.97 8.14
N LYS A 21 -4.13 -16.80 7.98
CA LYS A 21 -4.56 -16.30 6.67
C LYS A 21 -3.37 -15.90 5.78
N ALA A 22 -2.29 -15.39 6.38
CA ALA A 22 -1.07 -15.07 5.64
C ALA A 22 -0.45 -16.31 5.00
N ALA A 23 -0.55 -17.47 5.64
CA ALA A 23 -0.04 -18.74 5.12
C ALA A 23 -0.89 -19.35 3.99
N ARG A 24 -2.05 -18.78 3.66
CA ARG A 24 -2.97 -19.28 2.62
C ARG A 24 -2.87 -18.52 1.30
N ALA A 25 -2.16 -17.39 1.26
CA ALA A 25 -2.07 -16.55 0.07
C ALA A 25 -1.00 -17.10 -0.89
N ASN A 26 -1.41 -17.66 -2.02
CA ASN A 26 -0.50 -18.34 -2.96
C ASN A 26 -0.19 -17.53 -4.23
N SER A 27 -0.74 -16.32 -4.33
CA SER A 27 -0.51 -15.41 -5.44
C SER A 27 -0.19 -13.99 -4.96
N VAL A 28 0.38 -13.17 -5.85
CA VAL A 28 0.68 -11.76 -5.52
C VAL A 28 -0.62 -10.97 -5.35
N GLU A 29 -1.65 -11.33 -6.10
CA GLU A 29 -2.99 -10.78 -6.02
C GLU A 29 -3.65 -11.08 -4.66
N GLU A 30 -3.55 -12.31 -4.17
CA GLU A 30 -4.04 -12.68 -2.83
C GLU A 30 -3.25 -11.98 -1.71
N LEU A 31 -1.93 -11.84 -1.89
CA LEU A 31 -1.09 -11.11 -0.95
C LEU A 31 -1.41 -9.61 -0.94
N ALA A 32 -1.69 -9.00 -2.10
CA ALA A 32 -2.13 -7.61 -2.20
C ALA A 32 -3.51 -7.42 -1.54
N ALA A 33 -4.46 -8.33 -1.80
CA ALA A 33 -5.77 -8.30 -1.14
C ALA A 33 -5.64 -8.44 0.39
N LEU A 34 -4.76 -9.33 0.85
CA LEU A 34 -4.47 -9.48 2.27
C LEU A 34 -3.82 -8.22 2.84
N PHE A 35 -2.83 -7.66 2.15
CA PHE A 35 -2.16 -6.40 2.51
C PHE A 35 -3.17 -5.28 2.71
N PHE A 36 -4.12 -5.10 1.79
CA PHE A 36 -5.15 -4.06 1.90
C PHE A 36 -6.27 -4.39 2.89
N SER A 37 -6.32 -5.58 3.49
CA SER A 37 -7.27 -5.88 4.56
C SER A 37 -6.90 -5.14 5.86
N PRO A 38 -7.85 -4.85 6.77
CA PRO A 38 -7.54 -4.17 8.04
C PRO A 38 -6.43 -4.86 8.85
N GLN A 39 -6.52 -6.20 8.98
CA GLN A 39 -5.55 -7.01 9.71
C GLN A 39 -4.17 -7.01 9.02
N GLY A 40 -4.15 -7.06 7.69
CA GLY A 40 -2.92 -7.03 6.91
C GLY A 40 -2.20 -5.70 7.02
N ARG A 41 -2.91 -4.58 6.86
CA ARG A 41 -2.32 -3.24 6.99
C ARG A 41 -1.75 -3.00 8.37
N GLU A 42 -2.53 -3.31 9.42
CA GLU A 42 -2.08 -3.16 10.81
C GLU A 42 -0.79 -3.96 11.06
N PHE A 43 -0.78 -5.23 10.62
CA PHE A 43 0.41 -6.09 10.73
C PHE A 43 1.61 -5.50 9.98
N CYS A 44 1.41 -5.12 8.72
CA CYS A 44 2.45 -4.59 7.83
C CYS A 44 3.03 -3.28 8.35
N LEU A 45 2.19 -2.34 8.76
CA LEU A 45 2.60 -1.04 9.31
C LEU A 45 3.32 -1.19 10.65
N ARG A 46 2.81 -2.05 11.55
CA ARG A 46 3.41 -2.27 12.87
C ARG A 46 4.79 -2.91 12.79
N HIS A 47 4.99 -3.84 11.85
CA HIS A 47 6.23 -4.60 11.75
C HIS A 47 7.17 -4.11 10.65
N GLY A 48 6.75 -3.11 9.85
CA GLY A 48 7.47 -2.72 8.64
C GLY A 48 7.60 -3.87 7.64
N PHE A 49 6.60 -4.73 7.56
CA PHE A 49 6.61 -5.93 6.72
C PHE A 49 5.72 -5.75 5.48
N PRO A 50 6.07 -6.29 4.31
CA PRO A 50 7.40 -6.78 3.91
C PRO A 50 8.47 -5.70 4.07
N GLY A 51 9.73 -6.09 4.28
CA GLY A 51 10.87 -5.15 4.22
C GLY A 51 11.17 -4.69 2.79
N ARG A 52 12.02 -3.66 2.63
CA ARG A 52 12.36 -3.07 1.31
C ARG A 52 12.84 -4.12 0.31
N ASP A 53 13.81 -4.96 0.68
CA ASP A 53 14.34 -6.00 -0.21
C ASP A 53 13.28 -6.98 -0.69
N LEU A 54 12.29 -7.27 0.16
CA LEU A 54 11.21 -8.18 -0.18
C LEU A 54 10.22 -7.48 -1.12
N TRP A 55 9.90 -6.20 -0.90
CA TRP A 55 9.12 -5.41 -1.85
C TRP A 55 9.78 -5.31 -3.22
N THR A 56 11.09 -5.08 -3.28
CA THR A 56 11.86 -5.11 -4.54
C THR A 56 11.76 -6.48 -5.20
N SER A 57 11.87 -7.57 -4.43
CA SER A 57 11.71 -8.94 -4.94
C SER A 57 10.31 -9.21 -5.49
N ILE A 58 9.26 -8.69 -4.83
CA ILE A 58 7.88 -8.78 -5.30
C ILE A 58 7.73 -8.01 -6.62
N ARG A 59 8.21 -6.76 -6.71
CA ARG A 59 8.19 -5.96 -7.94
C ARG A 59 8.90 -6.67 -9.10
N MET A 60 10.07 -7.28 -8.86
CA MET A 60 10.78 -8.03 -9.90
C MET A 60 10.01 -9.27 -10.38
N CYS A 61 9.24 -9.92 -9.50
CA CYS A 61 8.44 -11.09 -9.84
C CYS A 61 7.05 -10.75 -10.42
N CYS A 62 6.59 -9.51 -10.21
CA CYS A 62 5.30 -8.99 -10.69
C CYS A 62 5.50 -7.53 -11.13
N PRO A 63 6.09 -7.29 -12.32
CA PRO A 63 6.40 -5.92 -12.78
C PRO A 63 5.17 -5.03 -12.92
N ASP A 64 4.00 -5.63 -13.08
CA ASP A 64 2.69 -5.00 -13.22
C ASP A 64 1.96 -4.81 -11.88
N ILE A 65 2.63 -4.94 -10.73
CA ILE A 65 1.99 -4.82 -9.40
C ILE A 65 1.29 -3.47 -9.16
N ALA A 66 1.66 -2.43 -9.91
CA ALA A 66 0.96 -1.13 -9.92
C ALA A 66 -0.53 -1.25 -10.26
N ARG A 67 -0.95 -2.25 -11.06
CA ARG A 67 -2.37 -2.52 -11.35
C ARG A 67 -3.18 -2.91 -10.11
N LEU A 68 -2.50 -3.37 -9.06
CA LEU A 68 -3.08 -3.72 -7.77
C LEU A 68 -3.07 -2.54 -6.80
N GLY A 69 -2.71 -1.33 -7.27
CA GLY A 69 -2.58 -0.13 -6.45
C GLY A 69 -1.29 -0.06 -5.64
N ILE A 70 -0.28 -0.90 -5.92
CA ILE A 70 0.98 -0.92 -5.17
C ILE A 70 2.12 -0.36 -6.02
N TYR A 71 2.74 0.71 -5.55
CA TYR A 71 3.86 1.38 -6.18
C TYR A 71 5.11 1.20 -5.32
N VAL A 72 6.14 0.57 -5.87
CA VAL A 72 7.41 0.26 -5.18
C VAL A 72 8.54 0.93 -5.93
N ASP A 73 9.32 1.78 -5.26
CA ASP A 73 10.48 2.50 -5.83
C ASP A 73 10.15 3.16 -7.21
N ALA A 74 9.02 3.85 -7.28
CA ALA A 74 8.50 4.43 -8.52
C ALA A 74 9.00 5.86 -8.82
N GLY A 75 9.80 6.43 -7.93
CA GLY A 75 10.23 7.83 -8.00
C GLY A 75 9.06 8.79 -7.82
N ASN A 76 9.09 9.92 -8.54
CA ASN A 76 8.01 10.91 -8.52
C ASN A 76 6.90 10.50 -9.48
N ILE A 77 5.68 10.30 -8.97
CA ILE A 77 4.52 9.88 -9.75
C ILE A 77 3.32 10.80 -9.54
N THR A 78 2.45 10.88 -10.55
CA THR A 78 1.12 11.46 -10.43
C THR A 78 0.09 10.37 -10.58
N VAL A 79 -0.87 10.28 -9.66
CA VAL A 79 -1.86 9.19 -9.65
C VAL A 79 -3.27 9.74 -9.43
N SER A 80 -4.24 9.25 -10.21
CA SER A 80 -5.65 9.43 -9.88
C SER A 80 -6.10 8.21 -9.08
N LEU A 81 -6.58 8.44 -7.86
CA LEU A 81 -6.98 7.35 -6.97
C LEU A 81 -8.30 6.76 -7.44
N SER A 82 -8.30 5.46 -7.75
CA SER A 82 -9.49 4.68 -8.11
C SER A 82 -9.79 3.55 -7.12
N GLY A 83 -9.04 3.47 -6.02
CA GLY A 83 -9.13 2.40 -5.03
C GLY A 83 -8.00 2.46 -3.99
N PRO A 84 -7.82 1.40 -3.19
CA PRO A 84 -6.73 1.30 -2.23
C PRO A 84 -5.36 1.44 -2.92
N THR A 85 -4.50 2.27 -2.36
CA THR A 85 -3.18 2.59 -2.91
C THR A 85 -2.11 2.45 -1.85
N ALA A 86 -0.98 1.84 -2.22
CA ALA A 86 0.19 1.65 -1.38
C ALA A 86 1.43 2.24 -2.06
N LEU A 87 2.18 3.05 -1.34
CA LEU A 87 3.41 3.69 -1.78
C LEU A 87 4.55 3.17 -0.92
N ILE A 88 5.58 2.63 -1.57
CA ILE A 88 6.66 1.90 -0.90
C ILE A 88 8.01 2.40 -1.38
N GLY A 89 8.94 2.59 -0.44
CA GLY A 89 10.35 2.87 -0.75
C GLY A 89 10.56 4.26 -1.35
N ASP A 90 11.36 4.34 -2.41
CA ASP A 90 11.59 5.58 -3.18
C ASP A 90 10.39 5.88 -4.09
N THR A 91 9.26 6.22 -3.48
CA THR A 91 8.02 6.56 -4.17
C THR A 91 7.41 7.82 -3.57
N HIS A 92 7.24 8.85 -4.40
CA HIS A 92 6.73 10.16 -4.02
C HIS A 92 5.54 10.50 -4.93
N ALA A 93 4.33 10.44 -4.38
CA ALA A 93 3.11 10.60 -5.17
C ALA A 93 2.47 11.97 -4.99
N THR A 94 2.05 12.58 -6.09
CA THR A 94 0.98 13.58 -6.09
C THR A 94 -0.31 12.88 -6.54
N ALA A 95 -1.27 12.76 -5.63
CA ALA A 95 -2.48 12.00 -5.83
C ALA A 95 -3.71 12.90 -5.86
N THR A 96 -4.66 12.61 -6.74
CA THR A 96 -5.95 13.31 -6.81
C THR A 96 -7.12 12.34 -6.67
N THR A 97 -8.19 12.79 -6.04
CA THR A 97 -9.47 12.08 -5.98
C THR A 97 -10.63 13.07 -5.97
N GLY A 98 -11.75 12.69 -6.57
CA GLY A 98 -12.97 13.50 -6.68
C GLY A 98 -14.10 12.68 -7.30
N ASP A 99 -15.32 13.23 -7.22
CA ASP A 99 -16.55 12.83 -7.90
C ASP A 99 -17.54 11.95 -7.12
N ASP A 100 -17.11 10.98 -6.30
CA ASP A 100 -18.04 10.05 -5.61
C ASP A 100 -17.83 9.95 -4.09
N ALA A 101 -18.91 9.62 -3.37
CA ALA A 101 -18.87 9.25 -1.95
C ALA A 101 -18.19 7.88 -1.77
N TYR A 102 -16.85 7.88 -1.83
CA TYR A 102 -16.03 6.68 -1.74
C TYR A 102 -14.89 6.84 -0.73
N LEU A 103 -14.53 5.73 -0.07
CA LEU A 103 -13.40 5.66 0.85
C LEU A 103 -12.12 5.26 0.10
N TYR A 104 -11.26 6.23 -0.16
CA TYR A 104 -9.92 6.03 -0.68
C TYR A 104 -8.96 5.76 0.46
N ARG A 105 -8.13 4.74 0.30
CA ARG A 105 -7.15 4.37 1.32
C ARG A 105 -5.76 4.51 0.75
N VAL A 106 -4.91 5.27 1.41
CA VAL A 106 -3.53 5.51 1.00
C VAL A 106 -2.59 5.04 2.12
N VAL A 107 -1.76 4.06 1.80
CA VAL A 107 -0.78 3.48 2.73
C VAL A 107 0.62 3.87 2.28
N ALA A 108 1.43 4.47 3.15
CA ALA A 108 2.83 4.78 2.85
C ALA A 108 3.78 4.01 3.78
N MET A 109 4.77 3.34 3.20
CA MET A 109 5.76 2.56 3.93
C MET A 109 7.18 2.82 3.44
N HIS A 110 8.16 2.53 4.29
CA HIS A 110 9.58 2.47 3.91
C HIS A 110 10.18 3.73 3.29
N GLY A 111 9.73 4.91 3.71
CA GLY A 111 10.26 6.19 3.21
C GLY A 111 9.42 6.85 2.12
N ALA A 112 8.35 6.19 1.67
CA ALA A 112 7.47 6.75 0.66
C ALA A 112 6.71 7.97 1.18
N SER A 113 6.34 8.87 0.27
CA SER A 113 5.50 10.02 0.59
C SER A 113 4.38 10.25 -0.41
N ALA A 114 3.31 10.90 0.06
CA ALA A 114 2.20 11.31 -0.77
C ALA A 114 1.65 12.69 -0.37
N ILE A 115 1.23 13.46 -1.36
CA ILE A 115 0.30 14.58 -1.20
C ILE A 115 -1.00 14.20 -1.92
N VAL A 116 -2.09 14.07 -1.17
CA VAL A 116 -3.40 13.65 -1.69
C VAL A 116 -4.34 14.85 -1.69
N THR A 117 -4.76 15.30 -2.87
CA THR A 117 -5.82 16.32 -3.01
C THR A 117 -7.15 15.61 -3.19
N ALA A 118 -8.07 15.79 -2.24
CA ALA A 118 -9.40 15.19 -2.25
C ALA A 118 -10.48 16.26 -2.34
N SER A 119 -11.44 16.07 -3.26
CA SER A 119 -12.54 16.99 -3.53
C SER A 119 -13.90 16.29 -3.53
N GLY A 120 -14.99 17.05 -3.71
CA GLY A 120 -16.35 16.50 -3.74
C GLY A 120 -16.75 15.88 -2.39
N TYR A 121 -17.15 14.61 -2.39
CA TYR A 121 -17.55 13.84 -1.19
C TYR A 121 -16.59 12.68 -0.88
N ALA A 122 -15.35 12.75 -1.40
CA ALA A 122 -14.35 11.72 -1.16
C ALA A 122 -13.96 11.64 0.31
N VAL A 123 -13.75 10.43 0.80
CA VAL A 123 -13.19 10.18 2.14
C VAL A 123 -11.81 9.55 1.97
N VAL A 124 -10.78 10.13 2.58
CA VAL A 124 -9.40 9.62 2.50
C VAL A 124 -8.94 9.12 3.87
N ALA A 125 -8.68 7.82 3.97
CA ALA A 125 -7.96 7.23 5.10
C ALA A 125 -6.48 7.14 4.77
N ALA A 126 -5.65 7.89 5.51
CA ALA A 126 -4.21 7.93 5.33
C ALA A 126 -3.51 7.13 6.44
N GLU A 127 -2.69 6.16 6.06
CA GLU A 127 -1.96 5.30 7.00
C GLU A 127 -0.46 5.32 6.62
N ALA A 128 0.41 5.77 7.51
CA ALA A 128 1.84 5.86 7.24
C ALA A 128 2.68 5.21 8.35
N MET A 129 3.78 4.57 7.96
CA MET A 129 4.85 4.24 8.91
C MET A 129 5.53 5.52 9.44
N PRO A 130 6.21 5.49 10.60
CA PRO A 130 6.90 6.67 11.15
C PRO A 130 7.89 7.35 10.20
N GLN A 131 8.54 6.60 9.31
CA GLN A 131 9.49 7.11 8.31
C GLN A 131 8.85 7.51 6.98
N ALA A 132 7.53 7.40 6.84
CA ALA A 132 6.77 7.71 5.63
C ALA A 132 5.78 8.85 5.92
N ALA A 133 5.24 9.49 4.88
CA ALA A 133 4.35 10.63 5.04
C ALA A 133 3.18 10.60 4.06
N VAL A 134 1.98 10.95 4.52
CA VAL A 134 0.82 11.17 3.64
C VAL A 134 0.14 12.44 4.11
N ASP A 135 0.26 13.49 3.33
CA ASP A 135 -0.42 14.76 3.56
C ASP A 135 -1.72 14.79 2.75
N VAL A 136 -2.84 15.09 3.41
CA VAL A 136 -4.16 15.16 2.76
C VAL A 136 -4.62 16.61 2.72
N VAL A 137 -4.88 17.10 1.51
CA VAL A 137 -5.44 18.41 1.22
C VAL A 137 -6.90 18.22 0.85
N LEU A 138 -7.81 18.76 1.66
CA LEU A 138 -9.25 18.63 1.48
C LEU A 138 -9.84 19.88 0.82
N THR A 139 -10.70 19.67 -0.16
CA THR A 139 -11.55 20.70 -0.76
C THR A 139 -13.02 20.27 -0.72
N ASP A 140 -13.93 21.23 -0.89
CA ASP A 140 -15.39 21.01 -0.92
C ASP A 140 -15.94 20.32 0.34
N HIS A 141 -16.49 19.11 0.21
CA HIS A 141 -17.05 18.30 1.29
C HIS A 141 -16.20 17.06 1.59
N ALA A 142 -14.96 17.01 1.10
CA ALA A 142 -14.07 15.88 1.32
C ALA A 142 -13.68 15.77 2.80
N LEU A 143 -13.46 14.54 3.25
CA LEU A 143 -13.09 14.23 4.63
C LEU A 143 -11.83 13.38 4.67
N SER A 144 -11.07 13.50 5.75
CA SER A 144 -9.95 12.60 6.05
C SER A 144 -10.19 11.87 7.38
N LEU A 145 -9.76 10.61 7.42
CA LEU A 145 -9.81 9.71 8.58
C LEU A 145 -8.41 9.33 9.04
#